data_AF-A0A5C5W0X9-F1
#
_entry.id   AF-A0A5C5W0X9-F1
#
_cell.length_a   1.000
_cell.length_b   1.000
_cell.length_c   1.000
_cell.angle_alpha   90.00
_cell.angle_beta   90.00
_cell.angle_gamma   90.00
#
_symmetry.space_group_name_H-M   'P 1'
#
loop_
_entity.id
_entity.type
_entity.pdbx_description
1 polymer ?
#
loop_
_entity_poly.entity_id
_entity_poly.type
_entity_poly.pdbx_seq_one_letter_code
_entity_poly.pdbx_strand_id
1 'polypeptide(L)' 'MANKNADPRRKVTLKIPGELYDRLSKLIEGTGFRSVTDFAIYVLRDVAAGGKIAPQTPGLAQHEIEAIRQRLRALGYIE' A
#
# COMPACT_ATOMS: atom_id res chain seq x y z
N MET A 1 -16.87 -27.95 -4.38
CA MET A 1 -15.41 -28.18 -4.31
C MET A 1 -14.80 -27.08 -3.46
N ALA A 2 -14.47 -27.38 -2.19
CA ALA A 2 -13.90 -26.39 -1.28
C ALA A 2 -12.45 -26.09 -1.69
N ASN A 3 -12.14 -24.82 -1.92
CA ASN A 3 -10.80 -24.34 -2.30
C ASN A 3 -9.82 -24.53 -1.14
N LYS A 4 -9.25 -25.73 -1.01
CA LYS A 4 -8.11 -26.03 -0.13
C LYS A 4 -6.85 -25.39 -0.71
N ASN A 5 -6.66 -24.07 -0.66
CA ASN A 5 -5.38 -23.44 -1.03
C ASN A 5 -5.28 -21.98 -0.56
N ALA A 6 -5.45 -21.72 0.74
CA ALA A 6 -5.05 -20.42 1.31
C ALA A 6 -4.06 -20.67 2.44
N ASP A 7 -2.88 -21.18 2.10
CA ASP A 7 -1.73 -21.01 2.99
C ASP A 7 -1.35 -19.53 2.97
N PRO A 8 -1.53 -18.77 4.06
CA PRO A 8 -1.19 -17.35 4.12
C PRO A 8 0.31 -17.09 3.91
N ARG A 9 1.14 -18.13 3.91
CA ARG A 9 2.58 -18.06 3.67
C ARG A 9 2.96 -18.42 2.24
N ARG A 10 2.02 -18.84 1.39
CA ARG A 10 2.29 -19.16 -0.02
C ARG A 10 2.74 -17.89 -0.75
N LYS A 11 4.00 -17.89 -1.21
CA LYS A 11 4.58 -16.83 -2.03
C LYS A 11 4.66 -17.28 -3.48
N VAL A 12 4.37 -16.37 -4.40
CA VAL A 12 4.56 -16.57 -5.85
C VAL A 12 5.65 -15.63 -6.34
N THR A 13 6.43 -16.06 -7.33
CA THR A 13 7.47 -15.24 -7.96
C THR A 13 6.99 -14.80 -9.34
N LEU A 14 7.11 -13.51 -9.63
CA LEU A 14 6.77 -12.92 -10.93
C LEU A 14 8.05 -12.43 -11.60
N LYS A 15 8.20 -12.69 -12.89
CA LYS A 15 9.30 -12.12 -13.67
C LYS A 15 8.89 -10.74 -14.16
N ILE A 16 9.80 -9.77 -14.00
CA ILE A 16 9.63 -8.39 -14.45
C ILE A 16 10.82 -8.08 -15.37
N PRO A 17 10.61 -7.40 -16.51
CA PRO A 17 11.72 -6.95 -17.34
C PRO A 17 12.70 -6.10 -16.54
N GLY A 18 14.01 -6.32 -16.72
CA GLY A 18 15.06 -5.61 -15.97
C GLY A 18 14.93 -4.09 -16.08
N GLU A 19 14.65 -3.57 -17.27
CA GLU A 19 14.45 -2.14 -17.48
C GLU A 19 13.32 -1.55 -16.64
N LEU A 20 12.23 -2.32 -16.44
CA LEU A 20 11.12 -1.87 -15.62
C LEU A 20 11.50 -1.89 -14.14
N TYR A 21 12.24 -2.91 -13.71
CA TYR A 21 12.77 -2.99 -12.35
C TYR A 21 13.67 -1.79 -12.03
N ASP A 22 14.58 -1.41 -12.93
CA ASP A 22 15.50 -0.29 -12.72
C ASP A 22 14.77 1.05 -12.63
N ARG A 23 13.76 1.26 -13.48
CA ARG A 23 12.91 2.46 -13.42
C ARG A 23 12.12 2.52 -12.11
N LEU A 24 11.55 1.40 -11.68
CA LEU A 24 10.82 1.31 -10.42
C LEU A 24 11.76 1.52 -9.22
N SER A 25 12.97 0.99 -9.28
CA SER A 25 13.99 1.18 -8.23
C SER A 25 14.29 2.67 -8.04
N LYS A 26 14.52 3.40 -9.13
CA LYS A 26 14.71 4.86 -9.08
C LYS A 26 13.48 5.61 -8.58
N LEU A 27 12.29 5.15 -8.97
CA LEU A 27 11.03 5.78 -8.56
C LEU A 27 10.80 5.69 -7.05
N ILE A 28 11.20 4.58 -6.43
CA ILE A 28 11.03 4.38 -4.98
C ILE A 28 12.18 4.97 -4.14
N GLU A 29 13.24 5.50 -4.75
CA GLU A 29 14.31 6.19 -4.02
C GLU A 29 13.77 7.42 -3.28
N GLY A 30 14.03 7.51 -1.99
CA GLY A 30 13.50 8.58 -1.14
C GLY A 30 12.04 8.41 -0.71
N THR A 31 11.39 7.31 -1.10
CA THR A 31 10.08 6.92 -0.59
C THR A 31 10.21 6.01 0.64
N GLY A 32 9.10 5.70 1.30
CA GLY A 32 9.07 4.77 2.44
C GLY A 32 9.17 3.28 2.08
N PHE A 33 9.25 2.94 0.79
CA PHE A 33 9.30 1.54 0.35
C PHE A 33 10.70 0.94 0.51
N ARG A 34 10.76 -0.29 1.02
CA ARG A 34 12.04 -0.97 1.28
C ARG A 34 12.59 -1.70 0.06
N SER A 35 11.75 -1.97 -0.94
CA SER A 35 12.14 -2.65 -2.17
C SER A 35 11.08 -2.47 -3.27
N VAL A 36 11.49 -2.73 -4.51
CA VAL A 36 10.57 -2.77 -5.67
C VAL A 36 9.46 -3.82 -5.46
N THR A 37 9.77 -4.94 -4.81
CA THR A 37 8.78 -5.98 -4.49
C THR A 37 7.72 -5.48 -3.52
N ASP A 38 8.13 -4.73 -2.49
CA ASP A 38 7.22 -4.15 -1.49
C ASP A 38 6.27 -3.14 -2.14
N PHE A 39 6.83 -2.27 -2.99
CA PHE A 39 6.05 -1.35 -3.82
C PHE A 39 5.07 -2.09 -4.74
N ALA A 40 5.52 -3.13 -5.45
CA ALA A 40 4.66 -3.91 -6.33
C ALA A 40 3.53 -4.60 -5.56
N ILE A 41 3.79 -5.16 -4.37
CA ILE A 41 2.75 -5.76 -3.52
C ILE A 41 1.71 -4.72 -3.11
N TYR A 42 2.14 -3.52 -2.72
CA TYR A 42 1.24 -2.43 -2.36
C TYR A 42 0.30 -2.07 -3.52
N VAL A 43 0.85 -1.82 -4.70
CA VAL A 43 0.06 -1.48 -5.90
C VAL A 43 -0.86 -2.62 -6.31
N LEU A 44 -0.36 -3.86 -6.33
CA LEU A 44 -1.17 -5.02 -6.71
C LEU A 44 -2.33 -5.27 -5.72
N ARG A 45 -2.13 -5.00 -4.43
CA ARG A 45 -3.19 -5.11 -3.43
C ARG A 45 -4.30 -4.07 -3.66
N ASP A 46 -3.91 -2.85 -3.99
CA ASP A 46 -4.85 -1.75 -4.31
C ASP A 46 -5.69 -2.09 -5.56
N VAL A 47 -5.04 -2.55 -6.63
CA VAL A 47 -5.71 -2.98 -7.87
C VAL A 47 -6.64 -4.17 -7.62
N ALA A 48 -6.19 -5.18 -6.85
CA ALA A 48 -6.98 -6.37 -6.55
C ALA A 48 -8.20 -6.09 -5.64
N ALA A 49 -8.13 -5.04 -4.82
CA ALA A 49 -9.25 -4.61 -3.97
C ALA A 49 -10.37 -3.90 -4.77
N GLY A 50 -10.24 -3.79 -6.10
CA GLY A 50 -11.19 -3.05 -6.95
C GLY A 50 -10.96 -1.55 -6.94
N GLY A 51 -9.80 -1.09 -6.45
CA GLY A 51 -9.41 0.31 -6.42
C GLY A 51 -9.23 0.86 -7.83
N LYS A 52 -10.07 1.84 -8.21
CA LYS A 52 -9.66 2.81 -9.22
C LYS A 52 -8.35 3.42 -8.73
N ILE A 53 -7.38 3.61 -9.62
CA ILE A 53 -6.19 4.43 -9.36
C ILE A 53 -6.68 5.87 -9.18
N ALA A 54 -7.29 6.16 -8.03
CA ALA A 54 -7.38 7.51 -7.54
C ALA A 54 -5.95 7.85 -7.13
N PRO A 55 -5.38 8.96 -7.62
CA PRO A 55 -4.12 9.44 -7.08
C PRO A 55 -4.36 9.60 -5.58
N GLN A 56 -3.75 8.71 -4.79
CA GLN A 56 -3.69 8.91 -3.36
C GLN A 56 -2.81 10.14 -3.18
N THR A 57 -3.43 11.32 -3.14
CA THR A 57 -2.99 12.34 -2.21
C THR A 57 -2.83 11.60 -0.89
N PRO A 58 -1.64 11.54 -0.29
CA PRO A 58 -1.44 10.95 1.04
C PRO A 58 -2.07 11.87 2.10
N GLY A 59 -3.32 12.25 1.90
CA GLY A 59 -4.19 12.92 2.84
C GLY A 59 -5.18 11.87 3.30
N LEU A 60 -5.15 11.60 4.61
CA LEU A 60 -6.21 10.90 5.32
C LEU A 60 -7.57 11.38 4.78
N ALA A 61 -8.50 10.46 4.51
CA ALA A 61 -9.84 10.87 4.12
C ALA A 61 -10.44 11.75 5.25
N GLN A 62 -11.29 12.72 4.93
CA GLN A 62 -11.80 13.69 5.90
C GLN A 62 -12.35 13.02 7.18
N HIS A 63 -13.02 11.87 7.03
CA HIS A 63 -13.52 11.08 8.15
C HIS A 63 -12.41 10.46 9.02
N GLU A 64 -11.29 10.05 8.43
CA GLU A 64 -10.12 9.54 9.15
C GLU A 64 -9.41 10.68 9.89
N ILE A 65 -9.31 11.87 9.26
CA ILE A 65 -8.79 13.07 9.92
C ILE A 65 -9.66 13.42 11.13
N GLU A 66 -10.98 13.38 11.00
CA GLU A 66 -11.89 13.66 12.10
C GLU A 66 -11.78 12.62 13.22
N ALA A 67 -11.70 11.33 12.88
CA ALA A 67 -11.50 10.26 13.86
C ALA A 67 -10.16 10.41 14.60
N ILE A 68 -9.08 10.75 13.89
CA ILE A 68 -7.77 11.00 14.48
C ILE A 68 -7.80 12.26 15.35
N ARG A 69 -8.45 13.35 14.90
CA ARG A 69 -8.63 14.58 15.70
C ARG A 69 -9.42 14.33 16.98
N GLN A 70 -10.51 13.55 16.92
CA GLN A 70 -11.29 13.18 18.10
C GLN A 70 -10.44 12.36 19.09
N ARG A 71 -9.66 11.41 18.57
CA ARG A 71 -8.77 10.60 19.39
C ARG A 71 -7.66 11.42 20.04
N LEU A 72 -7.08 12.37 19.30
CA LEU A 72 -6.06 13.28 19.82
C LEU A 72 -6.64 14.26 20.86
N ARG A 73 -7.86 14.77 20.66
CA ARG A 73 -8.59 15.56 21.68
C ARG A 73 -8.86 14.76 22.95
N ALA A 74 -9.33 13.52 22.81
CA ALA A 74 -9.59 12.64 23.96
C ALA A 74 -8.32 12.32 24.77
N LEU A 75 -7.16 12.39 24.13
CA LEU A 75 -5.85 12.19 24.74
C LEU A 75 -5.17 13.50 25.18
N GLY A 76 -5.81 14.66 24.94
CA GLY A 76 -5.30 15.98 25.35
C GLY A 76 -4.13 16.52 24.51
N TYR A 77 -3.88 15.98 23.32
CA TYR A 77 -2.79 16.43 22.45
C TYR A 77 -3.14 17.66 21.62
N ILE A 78 -4.43 17.93 21.40
CA ILE A 78 -4.94 19.08 20.65
C ILE A 78 -6.27 19.55 21.30
N GLU A 79 -6.56 20.85 21.25
CA GLU A 79 -7.83 21.47 21.71
C GLU A 79 -8.83 21.67 20.55
#